data_AF-A0A355BJQ4-F1
#
_entry.id   AF-A0A355BJQ4-F1
#
_cell.length_a   1.000
_cell.length_b   1.000
_cell.length_c   1.000
_cell.angle_alpha   90.00
_cell.angle_beta   90.00
_cell.angle_gamma   90.00
#
_symmetry.space_group_name_H-M   'P 1'
#
loop_
_entity.id
_entity.type
_entity.pdbx_description
1 polymer ?
#
loop_
_entity_poly.entity_id
_entity_poly.type
_entity_poly.pdbx_seq_one_letter_code
_entity_poly.pdbx_strand_id
1 'polypeptide(L)'
;HISPRILQAMRRPDNPEQVRRLLYTLREALPQVTLRTTFIVGFPGETERDVELVADLMREIQFDHVGVFTYSREEGTVAAELPEQIPFAISEERGDYLMSLQAP
;
A
#
# COMPACT_ATOMS: atom_id res chain seq x y z
N HIS A 1 2.20 -0.40 2.21
CA HIS A 1 0.89 0.15 2.61
C HIS A 1 1.12 1.47 3.34
N ILE A 2 0.07 2.26 3.60
CA ILE A 2 0.13 3.53 4.36
C ILE A 2 -0.89 3.62 5.51
N SER A 3 -1.64 2.55 5.79
CA SER A 3 -2.63 2.55 6.89
C SER A 3 -1.88 2.22 8.17
N PRO A 4 -1.97 3.03 9.24
CA PRO A 4 -1.28 2.75 10.50
C PRO A 4 -1.60 1.36 11.05
N ARG A 5 -2.87 0.95 10.99
CA ARG A 5 -3.34 -0.34 11.52
C ARG A 5 -2.78 -1.51 10.72
N ILE A 6 -2.81 -1.41 9.38
CA ILE A 6 -2.24 -2.45 8.52
C ILE A 6 -0.72 -2.49 8.63
N LEU A 7 -0.04 -1.34 8.67
CA LEU A 7 1.40 -1.28 8.90
C LEU A 7 1.79 -1.95 10.23
N GLN A 8 1.05 -1.67 11.30
CA GLN A 8 1.25 -2.32 12.60
C GLN A 8 1.04 -3.85 12.51
N ALA A 9 -0.02 -4.31 11.85
CA ALA A 9 -0.28 -5.73 11.66
C ALA A 9 0.79 -6.42 10.78
N MET A 10 1.36 -5.70 9.81
CA MET A 10 2.52 -6.11 9.01
C MET A 10 3.86 -6.03 9.78
N ARG A 11 3.84 -5.61 11.05
CA ARG A 11 5.04 -5.35 11.89
C ARG A 11 6.00 -4.35 11.27
N ARG A 12 5.47 -3.33 10.60
CA ARG A 12 6.23 -2.21 10.06
C ARG A 12 6.17 -1.03 11.02
N PRO A 13 7.31 -0.46 11.45
CA PRO A 13 7.34 0.69 12.36
C PRO A 13 7.09 2.03 11.63
N ASP A 14 6.77 1.98 10.34
CA ASP A 14 6.60 3.17 9.51
C ASP A 14 5.45 4.05 10.00
N ASN A 15 5.70 5.36 10.12
CA ASN A 15 4.68 6.35 10.39
C ASN A 15 4.24 7.00 9.06
N PRO A 16 2.95 6.94 8.68
CA PRO A 16 2.47 7.54 7.44
C PRO A 16 2.83 9.01 7.21
N GLU A 17 2.83 9.81 8.27
CA GLU A 17 3.16 11.24 8.19
C GLU A 17 4.66 11.46 7.95
N GLN A 18 5.51 10.59 8.49
CA GLN A 18 6.94 10.62 8.20
C GLN A 18 7.24 10.17 6.76
N VAL A 19 6.53 9.14 6.28
CA VAL A 19 6.64 8.68 4.89
C VAL A 19 6.24 9.81 3.93
N ARG A 20 5.10 10.47 4.15
CA ARG A 20 4.66 11.63 3.34
C ARG A 20 5.70 12.73 3.34
N ARG A 21 6.16 13.15 4.53
CA ARG A 21 7.17 14.20 4.68
C ARG A 21 8.44 13.88 3.90
N LEU A 22 8.92 12.63 3.98
CA LEU A 22 10.10 12.20 3.22
C LEU A 22 9.87 12.33 1.71
N LEU A 23 8.74 11.85 1.20
CA LEU A 23 8.41 11.90 -0.22
C LEU A 23 8.31 13.35 -0.73
N TYR A 24 7.69 14.23 0.05
CA TYR A 24 7.63 15.66 -0.28
C TYR A 24 9.01 16.31 -0.27
N THR A 25 9.82 16.08 0.76
CA THR A 25 11.18 16.62 0.83
C THR A 25 12.04 16.15 -0.34
N LEU A 26 11.91 14.89 -0.76
CA LEU A 26 12.63 14.37 -1.93
C LEU A 26 12.23 15.10 -3.22
N ARG A 27 10.93 15.34 -3.42
CA ARG A 27 10.44 16.06 -4.61
C ARG A 27 10.82 17.54 -4.61
N GLU A 28 10.79 18.19 -3.46
CA GLU A 28 11.23 19.58 -3.32
C GLU A 28 12.72 19.73 -3.59
N ALA A 29 13.55 18.83 -3.04
CA ALA A 29 14.99 18.88 -3.19
C ALA A 29 15.47 18.47 -4.59
N LEU A 30 14.78 17.53 -5.23
CA LEU A 30 15.11 17.03 -6.56
C LEU A 30 13.83 16.84 -7.39
N PRO A 31 13.37 17.88 -8.11
CA PRO A 31 12.09 17.85 -8.84
C PRO A 31 11.97 16.77 -9.91
N GLN A 32 13.10 16.20 -10.37
CA GLN A 32 13.15 15.12 -11.35
C GLN A 32 13.43 13.74 -10.72
N VAL A 33 13.28 13.60 -9.39
CA VAL A 33 13.48 12.33 -8.71
C VAL A 33 12.46 11.29 -9.18
N THR A 34 12.96 10.13 -9.61
CA THR A 34 12.11 8.97 -9.90
C THR A 34 11.79 8.23 -8.61
N LEU A 35 10.51 8.10 -8.29
CA LEU A 35 9.98 7.40 -7.13
C LEU A 35 9.29 6.12 -7.58
N ARG A 36 9.83 4.98 -7.15
CA ARG A 36 9.23 3.66 -7.36
C ARG A 36 8.79 3.06 -6.04
N THR A 37 7.61 2.46 -6.02
CA THR A 37 7.08 1.77 -4.84
C THR A 37 6.27 0.53 -5.21
N THR A 38 5.97 -0.28 -4.20
CA THR A 38 5.05 -1.40 -4.30
C THR A 38 4.07 -1.41 -3.15
N PHE A 39 2.83 -1.80 -3.41
CA PHE A 39 1.77 -1.98 -2.42
C PHE A 39 1.34 -3.45 -2.39
N ILE A 40 0.91 -3.89 -1.20
CA ILE A 40 0.24 -5.17 -1.01
C ILE A 40 -1.20 -4.84 -0.62
N VAL A 41 -2.16 -5.45 -1.30
CA VAL A 41 -3.60 -5.40 -1.00
C VAL A 41 -4.12 -6.77 -0.60
N GLY A 42 -5.22 -6.81 0.14
CA GLY A 42 -5.80 -8.05 0.64
C GLY A 42 -5.09 -8.62 1.87
N PHE A 43 -4.28 -7.80 2.55
CA PHE A 43 -3.66 -8.23 3.81
C PHE A 43 -4.76 -8.57 4.84
N PRO A 44 -4.57 -9.58 5.71
CA PRO A 44 -5.60 -9.95 6.68
C PRO A 44 -6.06 -8.77 7.55
N GLY A 45 -7.36 -8.55 7.57
CA GLY A 45 -8.03 -7.45 8.27
C GLY A 45 -8.10 -6.15 7.46
N GLU A 46 -7.62 -6.07 6.23
CA GLU A 46 -7.69 -4.87 5.39
C GLU A 46 -9.12 -4.49 5.00
N THR A 47 -9.50 -3.24 5.27
CA THR A 47 -10.81 -2.67 4.94
C THR A 47 -10.75 -1.79 3.70
N GLU A 48 -11.90 -1.45 3.13
CA GLU A 48 -12.00 -0.47 2.04
C GLU A 48 -11.36 0.88 2.42
N ARG A 49 -11.52 1.31 3.68
CA ARG A 49 -10.92 2.57 4.15
C ARG A 49 -9.39 2.51 4.12
N ASP A 50 -8.79 1.34 4.38
CA ASP A 50 -7.34 1.19 4.32
C ASP A 50 -6.84 1.29 2.87
N VAL A 51 -7.55 0.69 1.93
CA VAL A 51 -7.25 0.78 0.49
C VAL A 51 -7.38 2.22 0.00
N GLU A 52 -8.42 2.95 0.43
CA GLU A 52 -8.57 4.37 0.11
C GLU A 52 -7.41 5.23 0.61
N LEU A 53 -6.82 4.93 1.77
CA LEU A 53 -5.61 5.65 2.21
C LEU A 53 -4.43 5.44 1.27
N VAL A 54 -4.31 4.25 0.66
CA VAL A 54 -3.28 3.98 -0.37
C VAL A 54 -3.60 4.74 -1.65
N ALA A 55 -4.86 4.73 -2.09
CA ALA A 55 -5.33 5.50 -3.23
C ALA A 55 -5.04 7.00 -3.08
N ASP A 56 -5.33 7.56 -1.90
CA ASP A 56 -5.05 8.96 -1.57
C ASP A 56 -3.55 9.26 -1.66
N LEU A 57 -2.69 8.40 -1.10
CA LEU A 57 -1.25 8.55 -1.22
C LEU A 57 -0.78 8.48 -2.69
N MET A 58 -1.33 7.58 -3.49
CA MET A 58 -0.98 7.47 -4.90
C MET A 58 -1.35 8.72 -5.69
N ARG A 59 -2.54 9.31 -5.44
CA ARG A 59 -2.96 10.57 -6.06
C ARG A 59 -2.12 11.76 -5.58
N GLU A 60 -1.80 11.80 -4.29
CA GLU A 60 -1.02 12.84 -3.63
C GLU A 60 0.43 12.86 -4.14
N ILE A 61 1.06 11.69 -4.21
CA ILE A 61 2.49 11.55 -4.51
C ILE A 61 2.75 11.29 -5.99
N GLN A 62 1.79 10.82 -6.79
CA GLN A 62 1.98 10.55 -8.23
C GLN A 62 3.30 9.83 -8.55
N PHE A 63 3.50 8.64 -7.98
CA PHE A 63 4.73 7.86 -8.17
C PHE A 63 4.98 7.55 -9.67
N ASP A 64 6.25 7.57 -10.09
CA ASP A 64 6.65 7.24 -11.46
C ASP A 64 6.40 5.77 -11.79
N HIS A 65 6.60 4.89 -10.80
CA HIS A 65 6.41 3.46 -10.95
C HIS A 65 5.74 2.85 -9.72
N VAL A 66 4.61 2.19 -9.94
CA VAL A 66 3.86 1.47 -8.90
C VAL A 66 3.64 0.03 -9.33
N GLY A 67 3.89 -0.90 -8.41
CA GLY A 67 3.36 -2.26 -8.49
C GLY A 67 2.37 -2.51 -7.36
N VAL A 68 1.23 -3.13 -7.65
CA VAL A 68 0.28 -3.58 -6.64
C VAL A 68 0.19 -5.10 -6.71
N PHE A 69 0.39 -5.75 -5.57
CA PHE A 69 0.36 -7.21 -5.44
C PHE A 69 -0.72 -7.62 -4.47
N THR A 70 -1.43 -8.71 -4.77
CA THR A 70 -2.31 -9.34 -3.80
C THR A 70 -1.47 -10.05 -2.73
N TYR A 71 -1.92 -9.99 -1.48
CA TYR A 71 -1.37 -10.79 -0.40
C TYR A 71 -1.47 -12.29 -0.74
N SER A 72 -0.36 -13.01 -0.59
CA SER A 72 -0.29 -14.47 -0.68
C SER A 72 -0.14 -15.05 0.72
N ARG A 73 -0.99 -16.02 1.05
CA ARG A 73 -0.95 -16.71 2.33
C ARG A 73 0.14 -17.80 2.29
N GLU A 74 1.25 -17.52 2.97
CA GLU A 74 2.37 -18.46 3.08
C GLU A 74 2.38 -19.15 4.45
N GLU A 75 2.42 -20.49 4.46
CA GLU A 75 2.48 -21.28 5.69
C GLU A 75 3.69 -20.91 6.56
N GLY A 76 3.49 -20.93 7.89
CA GLY A 76 4.53 -20.57 8.86
C GLY A 76 4.75 -19.06 9.03
N THR A 77 4.00 -18.21 8.34
CA THR A 77 4.02 -16.76 8.57
C THR A 77 2.97 -16.33 9.59
N VAL A 78 3.28 -15.30 10.38
CA VAL A 78 2.33 -14.70 11.34
C VAL A 78 1.06 -14.21 10.63
N ALA A 79 1.20 -13.66 9.43
CA ALA A 79 0.07 -13.18 8.65
C ALA A 79 -0.87 -14.32 8.24
N ALA A 80 -0.36 -15.52 8.00
CA ALA A 80 -1.17 -16.67 7.60
C ALA A 80 -2.05 -17.22 8.74
N GLU A 81 -1.77 -16.85 9.99
CA GLU A 81 -2.55 -17.24 11.18
C GLU A 81 -3.56 -16.18 11.61
N LEU A 82 -3.57 -15.00 10.97
CA LEU A 82 -4.53 -13.94 11.28
C LEU A 82 -5.95 -14.35 10.86
N PRO A 83 -6.99 -14.12 11.69
CA PRO A 83 -8.33 -14.64 11.44
C PRO A 83 -9.08 -13.94 10.29
N GLU A 84 -8.78 -12.67 10.03
CA GLU A 84 -9.52 -11.82 9.08
C GLU A 84 -8.96 -11.93 7.65
N GLN A 85 -8.79 -13.15 7.14
CA GLN A 85 -8.29 -13.36 5.77
C GLN A 85 -9.26 -12.77 4.75
N ILE A 86 -8.72 -12.08 3.73
CA ILE A 86 -9.51 -11.47 2.67
C ILE A 86 -9.62 -12.45 1.49
N PRO A 87 -10.83 -12.71 0.94
CA PRO A 87 -11.00 -13.50 -0.27
C PRO A 87 -10.18 -12.96 -1.44
N PHE A 88 -9.55 -13.85 -2.20
CA PHE A 88 -8.69 -13.48 -3.32
C PHE A 88 -9.36 -12.54 -4.33
N ALA A 89 -10.63 -12.78 -4.68
CA ALA A 89 -11.39 -11.93 -5.59
C ALA A 89 -11.51 -10.47 -5.11
N ILE A 90 -11.64 -10.24 -3.80
CA ILE A 90 -11.67 -8.89 -3.22
C ILE A 90 -10.28 -8.25 -3.30
N SER A 91 -9.23 -9.04 -3.06
CA SER A 91 -7.84 -8.58 -3.19
C SER A 91 -7.49 -8.19 -4.63
N GLU A 92 -7.96 -8.96 -5.61
CA GLU A 92 -7.83 -8.64 -7.04
C GLU A 92 -8.57 -7.35 -7.39
N GLU A 93 -9.84 -7.20 -6.98
CA GLU A 93 -10.63 -5.99 -7.23
C GLU A 93 -9.95 -4.73 -6.66
N ARG A 94 -9.41 -4.82 -5.45
CA ARG A 94 -8.64 -3.73 -4.82
C ARG A 94 -7.35 -3.44 -5.58
N GLY A 95 -6.68 -4.49 -6.06
CA GLY A 95 -5.47 -4.39 -6.86
C GLY A 95 -5.72 -3.65 -8.17
N ASP A 96 -6.74 -4.08 -8.90
CA ASP A 96 -7.18 -3.47 -10.16
C ASP A 96 -7.62 -2.03 -9.95
N TYR A 97 -8.36 -1.75 -8.88
CA TYR A 97 -8.73 -0.39 -8.51
C TYR A 97 -7.51 0.50 -8.32
N LEU A 98 -6.55 0.11 -7.48
CA LEU A 98 -5.34 0.92 -7.26
C LEU A 98 -4.50 1.07 -8.53
N MET A 99 -4.35 -0.01 -9.31
CA MET A 99 -3.63 0.04 -10.59
C MET A 99 -4.33 0.95 -11.60
N SER A 100 -5.66 1.06 -11.58
CA SER A 100 -6.40 1.99 -12.45
C SER A 100 -6.11 3.47 -12.17
N LEU A 101 -5.67 3.79 -10.94
CA LEU A 101 -5.25 5.14 -10.56
C LEU A 101 -3.86 5.49 -11.11
N GLN A 102 -3.06 4.48 -11.45
CA GLN A 102 -1.78 4.65 -12.12
C GLN A 102 -2.03 4.85 -13.62
N ALA A 103 -2.46 6.06 -14.00
CA ALA A 103 -2.55 6.47 -15.40
C ALA A 103 -1.15 6.79 -15.97
N PRO A 104 -0.91 6.53 -17.27
CA PRO A 104 0.40 6.66 -17.93
C PRO A 104 1.00 8.07 -17.95
#